data_AF-A0A151P180-F1
#
_entry.id   AF-A0A151P180-F1
#
_cell.length_a   1.000
_cell.length_b   1.000
_cell.length_c   1.000
_cell.angle_alpha   90.00
_cell.angle_beta   90.00
_cell.angle_gamma   90.00
#
_symmetry.space_group_name_H-M   'P 1'
#
loop_
_entity.id
_entity.type
_entity.pdbx_description
1 polymer ?
#
loop_
_entity_poly.entity_id
_entity_poly.type
_entity_poly.pdbx_seq_one_letter_code
_entity_poly.pdbx_strand_id
1 'polypeptide(L)'
;MDENLEDATCSNIRAFHDSAPPGVVHQLWPSEHAPSGTGFVGNAAETPGEESKQSGSQTAASALASPTPGNESAQDGLPAPSNKKVVRKSESKRIRNISDIKMFRDWLALHYPSEKREIFTLPPEALDNYLASFYTNVRKQNGAEFSASSLFFFQSSIERYLKEHKYEYSVVKGFEFAVSQEALKVKGQQLAEKERERDWSILENLTDRDVEDLRKKGILSRMHPEGFLHLMLVNIVRGFGANTHHQAQNVWWGQVLLKKNKEGLEYLEWKENLNAKANPEESGPCIYAKPDNPGSCPVWDYKEYARRRPLDMFHDHDPFYLSPKPLCSIWDQIWYCRKSLTKTKMEKMMKVIIQQIKGSEKRSTK
;
A
#
# COMPACT_ATOMS: atom_id res chain seq x y z
N MET A 1 47.67 -14.69 -52.80
CA MET A 1 47.45 -15.84 -53.67
C MET A 1 47.16 -17.06 -52.82
N ASP A 2 45.94 -17.36 -52.39
CA ASP A 2 44.63 -16.71 -52.27
C ASP A 2 43.79 -17.82 -51.61
N GLU A 3 43.17 -17.51 -50.46
CA GLU A 3 41.71 -17.46 -50.30
C GLU A 3 40.95 -18.73 -50.68
N ASN A 4 40.34 -19.41 -49.71
CA ASN A 4 38.93 -19.11 -49.39
C ASN A 4 38.45 -19.85 -48.13
N LEU A 5 37.84 -19.03 -47.27
CA LEU A 5 37.09 -19.32 -46.06
C LEU A 5 35.65 -18.91 -46.37
N GLU A 6 34.65 -19.71 -45.99
CA GLU A 6 33.56 -19.30 -45.09
C GLU A 6 32.46 -20.35 -45.02
N ASP A 7 32.03 -20.54 -43.77
CA ASP A 7 31.21 -21.63 -43.25
C ASP A 7 29.79 -21.10 -42.94
N ALA A 8 28.82 -22.00 -43.04
CA ALA A 8 27.41 -21.69 -43.08
C ALA A 8 26.82 -21.45 -41.67
N THR A 9 26.09 -20.34 -41.50
CA THR A 9 25.08 -20.18 -40.44
C THR A 9 23.85 -19.49 -41.02
N CYS A 10 22.68 -20.13 -40.91
CA CYS A 10 21.41 -19.47 -41.21
C CYS A 10 20.35 -19.85 -40.17
N SER A 11 20.02 -18.84 -39.36
CA SER A 11 18.90 -18.77 -38.41
C SER A 11 17.58 -18.57 -39.16
N ASN A 12 16.51 -19.22 -38.69
CA ASN A 12 15.14 -18.99 -39.15
C ASN A 12 14.20 -18.88 -37.94
N ILE A 13 13.78 -17.66 -37.57
CA ILE A 13 12.58 -17.43 -36.75
C ILE A 13 11.78 -16.28 -37.39
N ARG A 14 10.55 -16.61 -37.79
CA ARG A 14 9.56 -15.76 -38.45
C ARG A 14 9.01 -14.69 -37.51
N ALA A 15 8.89 -13.47 -38.02
CA ALA A 15 8.08 -12.40 -37.48
C ALA A 15 6.62 -12.56 -37.94
N PHE A 16 5.67 -12.34 -37.03
CA PHE A 16 4.27 -12.03 -37.36
C PHE A 16 3.92 -10.69 -36.72
N HIS A 17 3.69 -9.70 -37.57
CA HIS A 17 2.99 -8.46 -37.24
C HIS A 17 1.50 -8.76 -37.22
N ASP A 18 0.78 -8.26 -36.20
CA ASP A 18 -0.64 -8.00 -36.36
C ASP A 18 -1.03 -6.70 -35.66
N SER A 19 -1.84 -5.92 -36.36
CA SER A 19 -2.22 -4.54 -36.05
C SER A 19 -3.60 -4.51 -35.41
N ALA A 20 -3.80 -3.72 -34.34
CA ALA A 20 -5.12 -3.48 -33.74
C ALA A 20 -5.39 -1.96 -33.56
N PRO A 21 -6.64 -1.49 -33.78
CA PRO A 21 -7.02 -0.07 -33.83
C PRO A 21 -7.36 0.54 -32.45
N PRO A 22 -7.51 1.88 -32.34
CA PRO A 22 -7.56 2.57 -31.05
C PRO A 22 -8.97 2.86 -30.53
N GLY A 23 -9.10 2.93 -29.20
CA GLY A 23 -10.11 3.76 -28.53
C GLY A 23 -10.97 3.04 -27.50
N VAL A 24 -10.64 3.19 -26.21
CA VAL A 24 -11.47 3.79 -25.13
C VAL A 24 -10.56 3.88 -23.90
N VAL A 25 -10.15 5.09 -23.54
CA VAL A 25 -9.36 5.35 -22.32
C VAL A 25 -10.33 5.54 -21.16
N HIS A 26 -10.37 4.58 -20.24
CA HIS A 26 -11.02 4.77 -18.93
C HIS A 26 -10.18 5.72 -18.08
N GLN A 27 -10.69 6.94 -17.88
CA GLN A 27 -10.20 7.86 -16.86
C GLN A 27 -10.50 7.31 -15.47
N LEU A 28 -9.47 7.14 -14.65
CA LEU A 28 -9.59 6.88 -13.20
C LEU A 28 -8.77 7.93 -12.46
N TRP A 29 -9.42 9.04 -12.12
CA TRP A 29 -9.02 9.93 -11.03
C TRP A 29 -10.25 10.18 -10.14
N PRO A 30 -10.21 9.92 -8.82
CA PRO A 30 -11.28 10.35 -7.93
C PRO A 30 -11.00 11.79 -7.44
N SER A 31 -11.92 12.70 -7.78
CA SER A 31 -12.07 14.00 -7.12
C SER A 31 -13.31 13.90 -6.24
N GLU A 32 -13.18 14.11 -4.93
CA GLU A 32 -14.31 14.19 -4.00
C GLU A 32 -14.32 15.57 -3.33
N HIS A 33 -15.44 16.28 -3.51
CA HIS A 33 -16.17 17.19 -2.61
C HIS A 33 -17.17 17.95 -3.51
N ALA A 34 -18.51 17.97 -3.36
CA ALA A 34 -19.52 17.45 -2.43
C ALA A 34 -20.87 17.40 -3.19
N PRO A 35 -21.98 16.90 -2.61
CA PRO A 35 -23.13 17.82 -2.53
C PRO A 35 -23.96 17.71 -1.25
N SER A 36 -24.36 18.87 -0.74
CA SER A 36 -25.44 19.04 0.23
C SER A 36 -26.79 18.75 -0.42
N GLY A 37 -27.60 17.91 0.24
CA GLY A 37 -28.96 17.62 -0.17
C GLY A 37 -29.91 18.79 0.10
N THR A 38 -30.88 18.99 -0.78
CA THR A 38 -32.11 19.70 -0.46
C THR A 38 -33.23 19.06 -1.28
N GLY A 39 -34.15 18.42 -0.59
CA GLY A 39 -35.43 18.00 -1.13
C GLY A 39 -36.46 18.19 -0.04
N PHE A 40 -37.48 19.01 -0.27
CA PHE A 40 -38.73 18.91 0.45
C PHE A 40 -39.88 19.44 -0.40
N VAL A 41 -40.83 18.56 -0.68
CA VAL A 41 -42.16 18.84 -1.24
C VAL A 41 -43.11 18.97 -0.05
N GLY A 42 -43.95 20.00 -0.07
CA GLY A 42 -44.94 20.27 0.96
C GLY A 42 -46.22 19.45 0.84
N ASN A 43 -46.96 19.36 1.94
CA ASN A 43 -48.40 19.63 2.01
C ASN A 43 -48.86 19.77 3.47
N ALA A 44 -49.92 20.55 3.63
CA ALA A 44 -50.43 21.16 4.85
C ALA A 44 -51.47 20.29 5.60
N ALA A 45 -51.67 20.58 6.90
CA ALA A 45 -52.95 21.01 7.52
C ALA A 45 -53.06 20.68 9.03
N GLU A 46 -53.29 21.73 9.82
CA GLU A 46 -54.20 21.88 10.99
C GLU A 46 -54.03 21.09 12.33
N THR A 47 -53.50 21.83 13.33
CA THR A 47 -53.86 22.09 14.77
C THR A 47 -55.10 21.46 15.47
N PRO A 48 -55.35 21.65 16.81
CA PRO A 48 -54.49 21.91 18.01
C PRO A 48 -54.97 21.26 19.36
N GLY A 49 -54.23 21.53 20.47
CA GLY A 49 -54.71 21.55 21.89
C GLY A 49 -53.94 20.60 22.83
N GLU A 50 -53.48 20.92 24.04
CA GLU A 50 -53.66 22.01 25.02
C GLU A 50 -52.49 22.00 26.04
N GLU A 51 -52.18 23.18 26.58
CA GLU A 51 -51.77 23.58 27.96
C GLU A 51 -50.78 22.70 28.81
N SER A 52 -49.87 23.25 29.64
CA SER A 52 -50.01 24.37 30.56
C SER A 52 -48.66 24.79 31.20
N LYS A 53 -48.54 26.11 31.49
CA LYS A 53 -47.84 26.84 32.59
C LYS A 53 -46.30 26.74 32.73
N GLN A 54 -45.45 27.78 32.62
CA GLN A 54 -45.40 29.22 33.00
C GLN A 54 -44.54 29.50 34.27
N SER A 55 -43.83 30.63 34.20
CA SER A 55 -43.14 31.43 35.25
C SER A 55 -41.61 31.26 35.25
N GLY A 56 -40.77 32.25 34.89
CA GLY A 56 -40.72 33.67 35.32
C GLY A 56 -39.76 33.74 36.53
N SER A 57 -38.63 34.47 36.55
CA SER A 57 -38.46 35.90 36.33
C SER A 57 -36.98 36.28 36.19
N GLN A 58 -36.75 37.39 35.49
CA GLN A 58 -35.50 38.16 35.35
C GLN A 58 -35.31 39.11 36.55
N THR A 59 -34.07 39.59 36.75
CA THR A 59 -33.59 41.00 36.99
C THR A 59 -32.25 40.95 37.78
N ALA A 60 -31.10 41.39 37.21
CA ALA A 60 -30.52 42.76 37.22
C ALA A 60 -30.02 43.19 38.63
N ALA A 61 -28.88 43.84 38.89
CA ALA A 61 -27.76 44.38 38.10
C ALA A 61 -26.57 44.69 39.07
N SER A 62 -25.37 44.84 38.48
CA SER A 62 -24.27 45.78 38.82
C SER A 62 -23.73 45.98 40.25
N ALA A 63 -22.41 45.82 40.41
CA ALA A 63 -21.48 46.91 40.77
C ALA A 63 -20.01 46.43 40.85
N LEU A 64 -19.10 47.18 40.22
CA LEU A 64 -17.64 47.06 40.33
C LEU A 64 -17.14 47.55 41.70
N ALA A 65 -16.13 46.86 42.26
CA ALA A 65 -14.99 47.50 42.94
C ALA A 65 -13.84 46.48 43.12
N SER A 66 -12.62 46.91 42.80
CA SER A 66 -11.37 46.32 43.30
C SER A 66 -10.58 47.43 43.99
N PRO A 67 -9.81 47.13 45.05
CA PRO A 67 -8.35 47.01 44.85
C PRO A 67 -7.65 45.91 45.70
N THR A 68 -6.50 45.47 45.19
CA THR A 68 -5.40 44.60 45.73
C THR A 68 -4.77 45.16 47.03
N PRO A 69 -3.81 44.51 47.76
CA PRO A 69 -3.03 43.29 47.48
C PRO A 69 -2.76 42.32 48.67
N GLY A 70 -2.19 41.14 48.41
CA GLY A 70 -1.44 40.39 49.44
C GLY A 70 -1.37 38.87 49.29
N ASN A 71 -0.16 38.40 48.98
CA ASN A 71 0.44 37.10 49.24
C ASN A 71 0.31 35.91 48.27
N GLU A 72 1.51 35.39 48.05
CA GLU A 72 1.98 34.38 47.12
C GLU A 72 1.64 32.95 47.59
N SER A 73 1.30 32.06 46.65
CA SER A 73 2.03 30.79 46.46
C SER A 73 1.42 29.91 45.36
N ALA A 74 2.29 29.61 44.39
CA ALA A 74 2.49 28.33 43.70
C ALA A 74 1.37 27.65 42.89
N GLN A 75 1.68 27.53 41.59
CA GLN A 75 1.43 26.39 40.68
C GLN A 75 -0.01 26.12 40.22
N ASP A 76 -0.28 26.34 38.92
CA ASP A 76 -0.28 25.21 37.98
C ASP A 76 -0.25 25.66 36.51
N GLY A 77 0.66 25.06 35.74
CA GLY A 77 0.84 25.34 34.32
C GLY A 77 -0.07 24.45 33.48
N LEU A 78 -0.88 25.05 32.62
CA LEU A 78 -1.49 24.35 31.49
C LEU A 78 -0.47 24.22 30.34
N PRO A 79 -0.10 23.02 29.88
CA PRO A 79 0.75 22.87 28.71
C PRO A 79 -0.09 22.98 27.42
N ALA A 80 0.14 24.05 26.66
CA ALA A 80 -0.33 24.18 25.29
C ALA A 80 0.29 23.07 24.40
N PRO A 81 -0.51 22.25 23.69
CA PRO A 81 0.04 21.29 22.75
C PRO A 81 0.24 21.91 21.35
N SER A 82 1.37 21.57 20.70
CA SER A 82 1.51 21.30 19.24
C SER A 82 2.44 22.15 18.35
N ASN A 83 3.10 23.23 18.78
CA ASN A 83 3.99 23.98 17.85
C ASN A 83 5.31 23.25 17.49
N LYS A 84 5.90 22.47 18.42
CA LYS A 84 7.19 21.81 18.18
C LYS A 84 7.15 20.69 17.11
N LYS A 85 6.04 19.96 16.99
CA LYS A 85 5.89 18.88 15.99
C LYS A 85 5.68 19.42 14.58
N VAL A 86 4.94 20.52 14.45
CA VAL A 86 4.69 21.18 13.16
C VAL A 86 5.98 21.80 12.61
N VAL A 87 6.72 22.53 13.44
CA VAL A 87 8.01 23.16 13.08
C VAL A 87 9.07 22.12 12.68
N ARG A 88 9.18 21.00 13.40
CA ARG A 88 10.11 19.91 13.03
C ARG A 88 9.75 19.25 11.69
N LYS A 89 8.45 19.12 11.39
CA LYS A 89 7.95 18.54 10.14
C LYS A 89 8.16 19.47 8.94
N SER A 90 8.00 20.79 9.11
CA SER A 90 8.28 21.77 8.06
C SER A 90 9.78 21.86 7.76
N GLU A 91 10.62 21.86 8.80
CA GLU A 91 12.07 21.91 8.63
C GLU A 91 12.61 20.65 7.94
N SER A 92 12.13 19.46 8.33
CA SER A 92 12.51 18.20 7.67
C SER A 92 12.11 18.17 6.19
N LYS A 93 10.97 18.76 5.83
CA LYS A 93 10.52 18.90 4.43
C LYS A 93 11.36 19.90 3.65
N ARG A 94 11.87 20.95 4.30
CA ARG A 94 12.77 21.95 3.69
C ARG A 94 14.16 21.35 3.44
N ILE A 95 14.76 20.71 4.43
CA ILE A 95 16.06 20.04 4.30
C ILE A 95 16.02 18.98 3.18
N ARG A 96 14.96 18.16 3.13
CA ARG A 96 14.78 17.17 2.05
C ARG A 96 14.71 17.83 0.68
N ASN A 97 14.02 18.96 0.56
CA ASN A 97 13.95 19.71 -0.70
C ASN A 97 15.33 20.09 -1.22
N ILE A 98 16.15 20.67 -0.34
CA ILE A 98 17.48 21.15 -0.70
C ILE A 98 18.32 19.97 -1.18
N SER A 99 18.25 18.84 -0.48
CA SER A 99 18.94 17.60 -0.88
C SER A 99 18.47 17.08 -2.24
N ASP A 100 17.17 17.05 -2.48
CA ASP A 100 16.59 16.54 -3.73
C ASP A 100 16.97 17.42 -4.93
N ILE A 101 16.91 18.74 -4.76
CA ILE A 101 17.32 19.70 -5.80
C ILE A 101 18.83 19.64 -6.05
N LYS A 102 19.63 19.55 -4.98
CA LYS A 102 21.08 19.37 -5.12
C LYS A 102 21.38 18.10 -5.94
N MET A 103 20.69 17.01 -5.66
CA MET A 103 20.86 15.76 -6.40
C MET A 103 20.57 15.94 -7.90
N PHE A 104 19.45 16.60 -8.24
CA PHE A 104 19.14 16.86 -9.65
C PHE A 104 20.18 17.78 -10.31
N ARG A 105 20.64 18.83 -9.61
CA ARG A 105 21.69 19.72 -10.11
C ARG A 105 23.01 18.99 -10.36
N ASP A 106 23.46 18.19 -9.39
CA ASP A 106 24.69 17.42 -9.50
C ASP A 106 24.60 16.39 -10.65
N TRP A 107 23.44 15.73 -10.78
CA TRP A 107 23.18 14.80 -11.87
C TRP A 107 23.18 15.51 -13.23
N LEU A 108 22.54 16.67 -13.35
CA LEU A 108 22.53 17.47 -14.57
C LEU A 108 23.96 17.87 -14.98
N ALA A 109 24.76 18.37 -14.04
CA ALA A 109 26.15 18.75 -14.30
C ALA A 109 27.03 17.56 -14.74
N LEU A 110 26.77 16.36 -14.21
CA LEU A 110 27.48 15.14 -14.58
C LEU A 110 27.11 14.64 -15.98
N HIS A 111 25.82 14.64 -16.33
CA HIS A 111 25.33 14.06 -17.57
C HIS A 111 25.28 15.06 -18.74
N TYR A 112 25.24 16.36 -18.44
CA TYR A 112 25.15 17.45 -19.41
C TYR A 112 26.11 18.58 -19.02
N PRO A 113 27.45 18.39 -19.12
CA PRO A 113 28.43 19.36 -18.64
C PRO A 113 28.44 20.69 -19.40
N SER A 114 27.85 20.73 -20.60
CA SER A 114 27.63 21.97 -21.36
C SER A 114 26.48 22.81 -20.82
N GLU A 115 25.56 22.21 -20.04
CA GLU A 115 24.44 22.92 -19.42
C GLU A 115 24.90 23.59 -18.12
N LYS A 116 24.99 24.92 -18.16
CA LYS A 116 25.44 25.75 -17.02
C LYS A 116 24.35 26.67 -16.49
N ARG A 117 23.16 26.67 -17.11
CA ARG A 117 22.04 27.50 -16.69
C ARG A 117 21.50 26.99 -15.34
N GLU A 118 20.96 27.91 -14.55
CA GLU A 118 20.19 27.53 -13.37
C GLU A 118 18.90 26.81 -13.79
N ILE A 119 18.44 25.85 -12.98
CA ILE A 119 17.30 24.99 -13.33
C ILE A 119 16.05 25.82 -13.67
N PHE A 120 15.80 26.93 -12.97
CA PHE A 120 14.65 27.80 -13.18
C PHE A 120 14.79 28.79 -14.35
N THR A 121 15.94 28.81 -15.05
CA THR A 121 16.12 29.63 -16.26
C THR A 121 16.10 28.80 -17.54
N LEU A 122 15.99 27.48 -17.42
CA LEU A 122 15.88 26.57 -18.56
C LEU A 122 14.54 26.75 -19.27
N PRO A 123 14.50 26.68 -20.61
CA PRO A 123 13.23 26.62 -21.33
C PRO A 123 12.52 25.29 -21.03
N PRO A 124 11.17 25.27 -21.03
CA PRO A 124 10.40 24.08 -20.63
C PRO A 124 10.79 22.82 -21.39
N GLU A 125 10.98 22.91 -22.71
CA GLU A 125 11.38 21.79 -23.56
C GLU A 125 12.73 21.17 -23.14
N ALA A 126 13.73 22.01 -22.84
CA ALA A 126 15.03 21.50 -22.40
C ALA A 126 14.93 20.86 -21.01
N LEU A 127 14.21 21.52 -20.09
CA LEU A 127 14.01 21.01 -18.74
C LEU A 127 13.22 19.70 -18.73
N ASP A 128 12.20 19.55 -19.59
CA ASP A 128 11.42 18.32 -19.73
C ASP A 128 12.29 17.15 -20.17
N ASN A 129 13.14 17.35 -21.18
CA ASN A 129 14.08 16.34 -21.64
C ASN A 129 15.10 15.94 -20.57
N TYR A 130 15.64 16.92 -19.82
CA TYR A 130 16.56 16.63 -18.71
C TYR A 130 15.88 15.86 -17.58
N LEU A 131 14.65 16.22 -17.23
CA LEU A 131 13.87 15.53 -16.20
C LEU A 131 13.50 14.12 -16.63
N ALA A 132 13.11 13.90 -17.90
CA ALA A 132 12.84 12.58 -18.44
C ALA A 132 14.07 11.67 -18.33
N SER A 133 15.23 12.19 -18.74
CA SER A 133 16.51 11.48 -18.63
C SER A 133 16.88 11.21 -17.17
N PHE A 134 16.68 12.20 -16.28
CA PHE A 134 16.90 12.05 -14.84
C PHE A 134 16.04 10.94 -14.25
N TYR A 135 14.71 10.98 -14.43
CA TYR A 135 13.82 9.97 -13.85
C TYR A 135 14.13 8.56 -14.36
N THR A 136 14.55 8.43 -15.62
CA THR A 136 14.89 7.13 -16.20
C THR A 136 16.18 6.54 -15.60
N ASN A 137 17.18 7.38 -15.36
CA ASN A 137 18.57 6.95 -15.14
C ASN A 137 19.13 7.23 -13.74
N VAL A 138 18.44 8.03 -12.91
CA VAL A 138 18.97 8.43 -11.60
C VAL A 138 19.19 7.23 -10.69
N ARG A 139 20.38 7.17 -10.06
CA ARG A 139 20.79 6.12 -9.13
C ARG A 139 21.37 6.73 -7.86
N LYS A 140 21.32 5.97 -6.76
CA LYS A 140 22.01 6.33 -5.51
C LYS A 140 23.53 6.27 -5.71
N GLN A 141 24.28 6.88 -4.80
CA GLN A 141 25.75 6.87 -4.83
C GLN A 141 26.35 5.46 -4.87
N ASN A 142 25.69 4.49 -4.24
CA ASN A 142 26.09 3.08 -4.27
C ASN A 142 25.61 2.30 -5.51
N GLY A 143 25.14 2.99 -6.56
CA GLY A 143 24.62 2.39 -7.79
C GLY A 143 23.21 1.80 -7.71
N ALA A 144 22.63 1.69 -6.50
CA ALA A 144 21.31 1.12 -6.30
C ALA A 144 20.20 2.04 -6.83
N GLU A 145 19.10 1.44 -7.29
CA GLU A 145 17.91 2.18 -7.71
C GLU A 145 17.24 2.90 -6.53
N PHE A 146 16.56 4.01 -6.84
CA PHE A 146 15.64 4.65 -5.92
C PHE A 146 14.36 3.83 -5.75
N SER A 147 13.62 4.10 -4.68
CA SER A 147 12.26 3.57 -4.57
C SER A 147 11.30 4.35 -5.48
N ALA A 148 10.18 3.74 -5.85
CA ALA A 148 9.15 4.41 -6.63
C ALA A 148 8.71 5.72 -5.96
N SER A 149 8.49 5.70 -4.64
CA SER A 149 8.12 6.88 -3.86
C SER A 149 9.16 8.01 -3.92
N SER A 150 10.46 7.67 -3.95
CA SER A 150 11.53 8.67 -4.01
C SER A 150 11.50 9.45 -5.31
N LEU A 151 11.17 8.82 -6.44
CA LEU A 151 11.05 9.52 -7.72
C LEU A 151 9.93 10.57 -7.70
N PHE A 152 8.77 10.23 -7.14
CA PHE A 152 7.68 11.20 -6.96
C PHE A 152 8.03 12.32 -5.97
N PHE A 153 8.88 12.04 -4.97
CA PHE A 153 9.40 13.09 -4.09
C PHE A 153 10.35 14.04 -4.83
N PHE A 154 11.20 13.56 -5.73
CA PHE A 154 12.01 14.43 -6.58
C PHE A 154 11.12 15.39 -7.40
N GLN A 155 10.09 14.90 -8.08
CA GLN A 155 9.14 15.74 -8.82
C GLN A 155 8.49 16.80 -7.93
N SER A 156 8.00 16.40 -6.76
CA SER A 156 7.40 17.32 -5.78
C SER A 156 8.40 18.39 -5.30
N SER A 157 9.67 18.00 -5.13
CA SER A 157 10.72 18.89 -4.71
C SER A 157 11.08 19.90 -5.81
N ILE A 158 11.18 19.45 -7.05
CA ILE A 158 11.47 20.26 -8.24
C ILE A 158 10.33 21.25 -8.53
N GLU A 159 9.08 20.78 -8.53
CA GLU A 159 7.89 21.62 -8.67
C GLU A 159 7.88 22.78 -7.66
N ARG A 160 8.18 22.48 -6.39
CA ARG A 160 8.26 23.51 -5.36
C ARG A 160 9.40 24.49 -5.63
N TYR A 161 10.59 23.99 -5.96
CA TYR A 161 11.76 24.84 -6.26
C TYR A 161 11.48 25.79 -7.41
N LEU A 162 10.88 25.31 -8.49
CA LEU A 162 10.50 26.11 -9.66
C LEU A 162 9.47 27.19 -9.29
N LYS A 163 8.44 26.83 -8.51
CA LYS A 163 7.45 27.79 -7.99
C LYS A 163 8.07 28.88 -7.13
N GLU A 164 9.00 28.52 -6.24
CA GLU A 164 9.72 29.49 -5.40
C GLU A 164 10.54 30.49 -6.24
N HIS A 165 10.98 30.08 -7.43
CA HIS A 165 11.68 30.92 -8.40
C HIS A 165 10.76 31.55 -9.46
N LYS A 166 9.43 31.50 -9.25
CA LYS A 166 8.42 32.07 -10.15
C LYS A 166 8.49 31.52 -11.59
N TYR A 167 8.89 30.26 -11.74
CA TYR A 167 8.82 29.57 -13.01
C TYR A 167 7.35 29.45 -13.45
N GLU A 168 7.08 29.75 -14.72
CA GLU A 168 5.71 29.91 -15.24
C GLU A 168 4.97 28.56 -15.36
N TYR A 169 5.70 27.48 -15.61
CA TYR A 169 5.17 26.18 -15.95
C TYR A 169 5.23 25.18 -14.78
N SER A 170 4.36 24.17 -14.79
CA SER A 170 4.33 23.13 -13.75
C SER A 170 4.87 21.81 -14.28
N VAL A 171 5.83 21.21 -13.57
CA VAL A 171 6.38 19.88 -13.94
C VAL A 171 5.43 18.73 -13.59
N VAL A 172 4.38 19.01 -12.81
CA VAL A 172 3.38 18.02 -12.39
C VAL A 172 2.15 18.03 -13.30
N LYS A 173 1.73 19.22 -13.76
CA LYS A 173 0.47 19.39 -14.49
C LYS A 173 0.62 20.07 -15.86
N GLY A 174 1.78 20.64 -16.15
CA GLY A 174 2.05 21.34 -17.42
C GLY A 174 2.16 20.35 -18.57
N PHE A 175 1.63 20.72 -19.72
CA PHE A 175 1.70 19.91 -20.94
C PHE A 175 3.09 19.96 -21.57
N GLU A 176 3.86 21.01 -21.25
CA GLU A 176 5.26 21.20 -21.64
C GLU A 176 6.18 20.15 -21.01
N PHE A 177 5.70 19.45 -19.98
CA PHE A 177 6.42 18.42 -19.24
C PHE A 177 5.94 17.00 -19.52
N ALA A 178 5.31 16.78 -20.68
CA ALA A 178 4.71 15.49 -21.01
C ALA A 178 5.74 14.35 -21.04
N VAL A 179 6.97 14.59 -21.54
CA VAL A 179 7.99 13.55 -21.68
C VAL A 179 8.49 13.10 -20.31
N SER A 180 8.80 14.04 -19.41
CA SER A 180 9.25 13.73 -18.05
C SER A 180 8.17 13.12 -17.19
N GLN A 181 6.91 13.56 -17.34
CA GLN A 181 5.77 12.97 -16.64
C GLN A 181 5.56 11.51 -17.03
N GLU A 182 5.63 11.18 -18.32
CA GLU A 182 5.51 9.79 -18.77
C GLU A 182 6.72 8.97 -18.34
N ALA A 183 7.94 9.50 -18.47
CA ALA A 183 9.15 8.81 -18.00
C ALA A 183 9.10 8.50 -16.50
N LEU A 184 8.65 9.45 -15.67
CA LEU A 184 8.46 9.26 -14.24
C LEU A 184 7.40 8.20 -13.94
N LYS A 185 6.27 8.24 -14.65
CA LYS A 185 5.17 7.29 -14.48
C LYS A 185 5.61 5.88 -14.83
N VAL A 186 6.22 5.67 -16.00
CA VAL A 186 6.71 4.36 -16.46
C VAL A 186 7.77 3.83 -15.50
N LYS A 187 8.79 4.63 -15.17
CA LYS A 187 9.84 4.20 -14.25
C LYS A 187 9.29 3.93 -12.85
N GLY A 188 8.37 4.76 -12.37
CA GLY A 188 7.71 4.60 -11.08
C GLY A 188 6.92 3.29 -10.99
N GLN A 189 6.19 2.92 -12.04
CA GLN A 189 5.47 1.65 -12.12
C GLN A 189 6.43 0.46 -12.10
N GLN A 190 7.47 0.48 -12.94
CA GLN A 190 8.50 -0.57 -12.97
C GLN A 190 9.15 -0.78 -11.59
N LEU A 191 9.52 0.30 -10.91
CA LEU A 191 10.11 0.22 -9.57
C LEU A 191 9.12 -0.32 -8.54
N ALA A 192 7.85 0.09 -8.60
CA ALA A 192 6.82 -0.38 -7.67
C ALA A 192 6.51 -1.87 -7.86
N GLU A 193 6.54 -2.37 -9.10
CA GLU A 193 6.38 -3.79 -9.42
C GLU A 193 7.55 -4.62 -8.89
N LYS A 194 8.78 -4.17 -9.14
CA LYS A 194 9.98 -4.82 -8.61
C LYS A 194 10.04 -4.80 -7.07
N GLU A 195 9.58 -3.73 -6.44
CA GLU A 195 9.43 -3.66 -4.98
C GLU A 195 8.41 -4.68 -4.48
N ARG A 196 7.24 -4.77 -5.14
CA ARG A 196 6.19 -5.72 -4.82
C ARG A 196 6.68 -7.16 -4.95
N GLU A 197 7.34 -7.50 -6.05
CA GLU A 197 7.91 -8.83 -6.30
C GLU A 197 8.94 -9.21 -5.22
N ARG A 198 9.86 -8.29 -4.88
CA ARG A 198 10.81 -8.51 -3.78
C ARG A 198 10.11 -8.74 -2.45
N ASP A 199 9.10 -7.95 -2.16
CA ASP A 199 8.35 -8.09 -0.91
C ASP A 199 7.65 -9.47 -0.85
N TRP A 200 7.11 -9.97 -1.98
CA TRP A 200 6.47 -11.30 -2.02
C TRP A 200 7.49 -12.42 -1.87
N SER A 201 8.65 -12.28 -2.51
CA SER A 201 9.77 -13.21 -2.37
C SER A 201 10.25 -13.31 -0.92
N ILE A 202 10.30 -12.20 -0.17
CA ILE A 202 10.62 -12.23 1.27
C ILE A 202 9.58 -13.06 2.04
N LEU A 203 8.30 -12.89 1.74
CA LEU A 203 7.21 -13.57 2.44
C LEU A 203 7.18 -15.08 2.16
N GLU A 204 7.47 -15.47 0.93
CA GLU A 204 7.59 -16.88 0.51
C GLU A 204 8.77 -17.56 1.17
N ASN A 205 9.91 -16.87 1.27
CA ASN A 205 11.16 -17.41 1.81
C ASN A 205 11.33 -17.22 3.33
N LEU A 206 10.26 -16.96 4.07
CA LEU A 206 10.34 -16.90 5.53
C LEU A 206 10.80 -18.23 6.11
N THR A 207 11.78 -18.18 7.00
CA THR A 207 12.22 -19.36 7.75
C THR A 207 11.25 -19.69 8.87
N ASP A 208 11.31 -20.92 9.40
CA ASP A 208 10.51 -21.28 10.57
C ASP A 208 10.87 -20.43 11.81
N ARG A 209 12.13 -19.97 11.90
CA ARG A 209 12.57 -19.01 12.93
C ARG A 209 11.87 -17.66 12.76
N ASP A 210 11.80 -17.12 11.54
CA ASP A 210 11.11 -15.85 11.28
C ASP A 210 9.63 -15.93 11.65
N VAL A 211 8.97 -17.03 11.29
CA VAL A 211 7.56 -17.27 11.63
C VAL A 211 7.37 -17.33 13.14
N GLU A 212 8.23 -18.05 13.86
CA GLU A 212 8.17 -18.13 15.31
C GLU A 212 8.40 -16.77 15.98
N ASP A 213 9.36 -15.99 15.50
CA ASP A 213 9.62 -14.63 16.01
C ASP A 213 8.44 -13.68 15.74
N LEU A 214 7.82 -13.78 14.56
CA LEU A 214 6.62 -13.00 14.25
C LEU A 214 5.42 -13.42 15.11
N ARG A 215 5.29 -14.70 15.46
CA ARG A 215 4.28 -15.19 16.42
C ARG A 215 4.52 -14.64 17.82
N LYS A 216 5.76 -14.70 18.33
CA LYS A 216 6.13 -14.12 19.64
C LYS A 216 5.86 -12.63 19.72
N LYS A 217 6.04 -11.90 18.62
CA LYS A 217 5.70 -10.46 18.52
C LYS A 217 4.19 -10.19 18.39
N GLY A 218 3.36 -11.23 18.26
CA GLY A 218 1.91 -11.10 18.08
C GLY A 218 1.48 -10.66 16.67
N ILE A 219 2.40 -10.61 15.71
CA ILE A 219 2.12 -10.21 14.32
C ILE A 219 1.34 -11.30 13.59
N LEU A 220 1.77 -12.55 13.76
CA LEU A 220 1.03 -13.75 13.36
C LEU A 220 0.32 -14.27 14.60
N SER A 221 -0.99 -14.05 14.68
CA SER A 221 -1.75 -14.33 15.90
C SER A 221 -3.06 -15.03 15.59
N ARG A 222 -3.43 -15.98 16.44
CA ARG A 222 -4.74 -16.65 16.40
C ARG A 222 -5.79 -15.95 17.25
N MET A 223 -5.41 -14.87 17.96
CA MET A 223 -6.24 -14.24 18.98
C MET A 223 -7.07 -13.07 18.46
N HIS A 224 -6.70 -12.50 17.30
CA HIS A 224 -7.36 -11.33 16.72
C HIS A 224 -7.48 -11.47 15.20
N PRO A 225 -8.52 -10.93 14.55
CA PRO A 225 -8.77 -11.15 13.13
C PRO A 225 -7.65 -10.63 12.22
N GLU A 226 -7.04 -9.48 12.51
CA GLU A 226 -5.95 -8.94 11.69
C GLU A 226 -4.70 -9.83 11.75
N GLY A 227 -4.30 -10.22 12.96
CA GLY A 227 -3.16 -11.12 13.15
C GLY A 227 -3.41 -12.50 12.53
N PHE A 228 -4.67 -12.93 12.47
CA PHE A 228 -5.01 -14.22 11.90
C PHE A 228 -5.01 -14.17 10.36
N LEU A 229 -5.43 -13.05 9.76
CA LEU A 229 -5.25 -12.81 8.33
C LEU A 229 -3.77 -12.75 7.95
N HIS A 230 -2.90 -12.14 8.77
CA HIS A 230 -1.46 -12.18 8.53
C HIS A 230 -0.94 -13.62 8.52
N LEU A 231 -1.37 -14.42 9.50
CA LEU A 231 -1.00 -15.83 9.60
C LEU A 231 -1.48 -16.65 8.39
N MET A 232 -2.73 -16.47 7.97
CA MET A 232 -3.25 -17.14 6.77
C MET A 232 -2.51 -16.71 5.50
N LEU A 233 -2.18 -15.43 5.35
CA LEU A 233 -1.37 -14.94 4.23
C LEU A 233 0.00 -15.63 4.19
N VAL A 234 0.71 -15.67 5.33
CA VAL A 234 2.01 -16.35 5.45
C VAL A 234 1.90 -17.83 5.13
N ASN A 235 0.90 -18.53 5.67
CA ASN A 235 0.73 -19.97 5.45
C ASN A 235 0.49 -20.31 3.97
N ILE A 236 -0.36 -19.53 3.28
CA ILE A 236 -0.64 -19.70 1.85
C ILE A 236 0.61 -19.40 1.02
N VAL A 237 1.25 -18.26 1.23
CA VAL A 237 2.39 -17.82 0.41
C VAL A 237 3.61 -18.72 0.60
N ARG A 238 3.93 -19.13 1.83
CA ARG A 238 5.06 -20.06 2.09
C ARG A 238 4.77 -21.47 1.57
N GLY A 239 3.51 -21.91 1.59
CA GLY A 239 3.15 -23.28 1.26
C GLY A 239 2.83 -23.53 -0.21
N PHE A 240 2.29 -22.52 -0.90
CA PHE A 240 1.85 -22.62 -2.30
C PHE A 240 2.58 -21.64 -3.23
N GLY A 241 3.38 -20.73 -2.67
CA GLY A 241 4.22 -19.80 -3.40
C GLY A 241 3.59 -18.43 -3.62
N ALA A 242 4.43 -17.43 -3.88
CA ALA A 242 4.02 -16.03 -4.08
C ALA A 242 3.14 -15.82 -5.31
N ASN A 243 3.23 -16.71 -6.30
CA ASN A 243 2.45 -16.61 -7.54
C ASN A 243 0.94 -16.68 -7.29
N THR A 244 0.52 -17.26 -6.16
CA THR A 244 -0.89 -17.29 -5.72
C THR A 244 -1.51 -15.88 -5.56
N HIS A 245 -0.69 -14.82 -5.46
CA HIS A 245 -1.13 -13.41 -5.33
C HIS A 245 -0.52 -12.46 -6.38
N HIS A 246 0.24 -12.98 -7.37
CA HIS A 246 0.89 -12.15 -8.38
C HIS A 246 -0.08 -11.63 -9.45
N GLN A 247 -1.07 -12.43 -9.82
CA GLN A 247 -2.13 -12.01 -10.74
C GLN A 247 -3.14 -11.17 -9.95
N ALA A 248 -3.67 -10.09 -10.53
CA ALA A 248 -4.58 -9.14 -9.85
C ALA A 248 -5.92 -9.74 -9.36
N GLN A 249 -6.06 -11.07 -9.39
CA GLN A 249 -7.21 -11.81 -8.93
C GLN A 249 -7.10 -12.07 -7.42
N ASN A 250 -8.24 -12.03 -6.73
CA ASN A 250 -8.31 -12.48 -5.36
C ASN A 250 -8.15 -14.00 -5.31
N VAL A 251 -7.45 -14.51 -4.31
CA VAL A 251 -7.51 -15.94 -3.98
C VAL A 251 -8.96 -16.28 -3.62
N TRP A 252 -9.49 -17.32 -4.26
CA TRP A 252 -10.83 -17.83 -4.00
C TRP A 252 -10.81 -18.97 -2.99
N TRP A 253 -11.92 -19.17 -2.30
CA TRP A 253 -12.05 -20.21 -1.30
C TRP A 253 -11.85 -21.60 -1.91
N GLY A 254 -12.44 -21.87 -3.09
CA GLY A 254 -12.31 -23.15 -3.79
C GLY A 254 -10.90 -23.48 -4.29
N GLN A 255 -9.94 -22.54 -4.23
CA GLN A 255 -8.55 -22.81 -4.61
C GLN A 255 -7.76 -23.50 -3.50
N VAL A 256 -8.24 -23.48 -2.25
CA VAL A 256 -7.58 -24.12 -1.11
C VAL A 256 -8.46 -25.26 -0.62
N LEU A 257 -8.07 -26.50 -0.93
CA LEU A 257 -8.86 -27.68 -0.65
C LEU A 257 -8.31 -28.43 0.56
N LEU A 258 -9.15 -28.72 1.55
CA LEU A 258 -8.80 -29.62 2.65
C LEU A 258 -9.05 -31.07 2.22
N LYS A 259 -8.00 -31.89 2.23
CA LYS A 259 -8.02 -33.31 1.84
C LYS A 259 -7.39 -34.19 2.93
N LYS A 260 -7.54 -35.51 2.76
CA LYS A 260 -6.91 -36.56 3.57
C LYS A 260 -6.21 -37.54 2.64
N ASN A 261 -4.99 -37.94 3.00
CA ASN A 261 -4.28 -38.98 2.27
C ASN A 261 -4.78 -40.38 2.68
N LYS A 262 -4.18 -41.42 2.12
CA LYS A 262 -4.57 -42.83 2.39
C LYS A 262 -4.39 -43.22 3.86
N GLU A 263 -3.42 -42.58 4.52
CA GLU A 263 -3.08 -42.77 5.93
C GLU A 263 -3.98 -41.95 6.88
N GLY A 264 -4.90 -41.15 6.33
CA GLY A 264 -5.82 -40.30 7.10
C GLY A 264 -5.22 -38.96 7.55
N LEU A 265 -3.97 -38.66 7.19
CA LEU A 265 -3.32 -37.38 7.45
C LEU A 265 -3.94 -36.30 6.58
N GLU A 266 -4.38 -35.22 7.24
CA GLU A 266 -4.98 -34.08 6.56
C GLU A 266 -3.93 -33.17 5.92
N TYR A 267 -4.28 -32.57 4.79
CA TYR A 267 -3.46 -31.59 4.10
C TYR A 267 -4.31 -30.58 3.33
N LEU A 268 -3.75 -29.42 3.05
CA LEU A 268 -4.32 -28.44 2.12
C LEU A 268 -3.67 -28.63 0.76
N GLU A 269 -4.46 -28.57 -0.30
CA GLU A 269 -3.97 -28.59 -1.68
C GLU A 269 -4.39 -27.32 -2.41
N TRP A 270 -3.48 -26.80 -3.24
CA TRP A 270 -3.77 -25.68 -4.12
C TRP A 270 -4.35 -26.15 -5.46
N LYS A 271 -5.51 -25.60 -5.84
CA LYS A 271 -6.16 -25.83 -7.14
C LYS A 271 -5.99 -24.59 -8.02
N GLU A 272 -5.11 -24.69 -9.02
CA GLU A 272 -4.78 -23.56 -9.92
C GLU A 272 -6.01 -23.06 -10.70
N ASN A 273 -6.75 -23.98 -11.31
CA ASN A 273 -7.95 -23.67 -12.10
C ASN A 273 -9.19 -24.29 -11.47
N LEU A 274 -10.11 -23.45 -10.99
CA LEU A 274 -11.38 -23.88 -10.39
C LEU A 274 -12.23 -24.74 -11.33
N ASN A 275 -12.14 -24.49 -12.65
CA ASN A 275 -12.91 -25.19 -13.68
C ASN A 275 -12.21 -26.44 -14.22
N ALA A 276 -10.94 -26.67 -13.87
CA ALA A 276 -10.24 -27.87 -14.32
C ALA A 276 -10.83 -29.12 -13.64
N LYS A 277 -11.10 -30.14 -14.45
CA LYS A 277 -11.44 -31.48 -13.94
C LYS A 277 -10.24 -32.00 -13.16
N ALA A 278 -10.50 -32.64 -12.03
CA ALA A 278 -9.45 -33.21 -11.20
C ALA A 278 -8.70 -34.27 -12.02
N ASN A 279 -7.45 -33.99 -12.38
CA ASN A 279 -6.59 -34.96 -13.02
C ASN A 279 -5.88 -35.73 -11.90
N PRO A 280 -6.05 -37.06 -11.78
CA PRO A 280 -5.51 -37.83 -10.65
C PRO A 280 -3.98 -37.83 -10.54
N GLU A 281 -3.28 -37.50 -11.63
CA GLU A 281 -1.82 -37.62 -11.75
C GLU A 281 -1.04 -36.31 -11.50
N GLU A 282 -1.71 -35.15 -11.50
CA GLU A 282 -1.10 -33.85 -11.18
C GLU A 282 -1.68 -33.32 -9.86
N SER A 283 -1.12 -33.80 -8.74
CA SER A 283 -1.42 -33.21 -7.43
C SER A 283 -0.78 -31.82 -7.38
N GLY A 284 -1.58 -30.80 -7.06
CA GLY A 284 -1.08 -29.45 -6.88
C GLY A 284 -0.16 -29.34 -5.65
N PRO A 285 0.50 -28.18 -5.44
CA PRO A 285 1.24 -27.90 -4.21
C PRO A 285 0.40 -28.22 -2.95
N CYS A 286 1.02 -28.86 -1.96
CA CYS A 286 0.35 -29.36 -0.76
C CYS A 286 1.01 -28.91 0.55
N ILE A 287 0.19 -28.64 1.56
CA ILE A 287 0.63 -28.30 2.92
C ILE A 287 0.03 -29.32 3.90
N TYR A 288 0.87 -30.14 4.52
CA TYR A 288 0.43 -31.19 5.43
C TYR A 288 0.13 -30.69 6.85
N ALA A 289 -0.79 -31.38 7.52
CA ALA A 289 -1.02 -31.19 8.94
C ALA A 289 0.23 -31.55 9.74
N LYS A 290 0.40 -30.89 10.88
CA LYS A 290 1.45 -31.17 11.87
C LYS A 290 0.78 -31.58 13.19
N PRO A 291 0.33 -32.84 13.34
CA PRO A 291 -0.38 -33.31 14.53
C PRO A 291 0.46 -33.15 15.80
N ASP A 292 1.76 -33.37 15.70
CA ASP A 292 2.70 -33.30 16.84
C ASP A 292 3.00 -31.86 17.28
N ASN A 293 2.62 -30.86 16.47
CA ASN A 293 2.76 -29.44 16.81
C ASN A 293 1.51 -28.64 16.39
N PRO A 294 0.38 -28.78 17.11
CA PRO A 294 -0.86 -28.07 16.79
C PRO A 294 -0.72 -26.54 16.85
N GLY A 295 0.20 -26.05 17.68
CA GLY A 295 0.54 -24.63 17.82
C GLY A 295 1.06 -23.97 16.54
N SER A 296 1.65 -24.77 15.64
CA SER A 296 2.23 -24.33 14.36
C SER A 296 1.67 -25.08 13.15
N CYS A 297 0.55 -25.78 13.33
CA CYS A 297 -0.08 -26.56 12.27
C CYS A 297 -0.88 -25.67 11.30
N PRO A 298 -0.48 -25.56 10.02
CA PRO A 298 -1.17 -24.72 9.04
C PRO A 298 -2.57 -25.24 8.66
N VAL A 299 -2.79 -26.57 8.70
CA VAL A 299 -4.11 -27.17 8.49
C VAL A 299 -5.06 -26.80 9.63
N TRP A 300 -4.56 -26.78 10.87
CA TRP A 300 -5.34 -26.33 12.03
C TRP A 300 -5.67 -24.84 11.90
N ASP A 301 -4.70 -24.01 11.51
CA ASP A 301 -4.91 -22.57 11.25
C ASP A 301 -6.01 -22.36 10.19
N TYR A 302 -5.99 -23.11 9.09
CA TYR A 302 -7.02 -23.05 8.07
C TYR A 302 -8.41 -23.42 8.60
N LYS A 303 -8.52 -24.49 9.38
CA LYS A 303 -9.80 -24.92 9.97
C LYS A 303 -10.37 -23.91 10.95
N GLU A 304 -9.53 -23.33 11.82
CA GLU A 304 -9.98 -22.28 12.73
C GLU A 304 -10.35 -21.01 11.96
N TYR A 305 -9.61 -20.67 10.88
CA TYR A 305 -10.00 -19.57 9.98
C TYR A 305 -11.37 -19.84 9.36
N ALA A 306 -11.60 -21.03 8.82
CA ALA A 306 -12.89 -21.48 8.29
C ALA A 306 -14.01 -21.29 9.32
N ARG A 307 -13.81 -21.76 10.56
CA ARG A 307 -14.81 -21.66 11.64
C ARG A 307 -15.18 -20.22 12.02
N ARG A 308 -14.28 -19.25 11.78
CA ARG A 308 -14.50 -17.82 12.04
C ARG A 308 -15.15 -17.08 10.86
N ARG A 309 -15.34 -17.73 9.70
CA ARG A 309 -16.01 -17.16 8.52
C ARG A 309 -17.54 -17.28 8.63
N PRO A 310 -18.31 -16.36 8.01
CA PRO A 310 -19.76 -16.54 7.86
C PRO A 310 -20.11 -17.86 7.15
N LEU A 311 -21.19 -18.53 7.60
CA LEU A 311 -21.63 -19.85 7.12
C LEU A 311 -21.94 -19.95 5.62
N ASP A 312 -22.16 -18.81 4.97
CA ASP A 312 -22.51 -18.67 3.56
C ASP A 312 -21.34 -18.21 2.67
N MET A 313 -20.11 -18.17 3.21
CA MET A 313 -18.90 -17.71 2.49
C MET A 313 -17.92 -18.87 2.22
N PHE A 314 -18.42 -19.98 1.69
CA PHE A 314 -17.65 -21.22 1.42
C PHE A 314 -17.81 -21.77 -0.01
N HIS A 315 -18.44 -21.01 -0.91
CA HIS A 315 -18.56 -21.39 -2.32
C HIS A 315 -17.21 -21.22 -3.03
N ASP A 316 -17.01 -21.94 -4.14
CA ASP A 316 -15.72 -21.95 -4.85
C ASP A 316 -15.22 -20.56 -5.23
N HIS A 317 -16.13 -19.67 -5.61
CA HIS A 317 -15.86 -18.28 -5.99
C HIS A 317 -16.09 -17.27 -4.86
N ASP A 318 -16.21 -17.70 -3.61
CA ASP A 318 -16.16 -16.78 -2.48
C ASP A 318 -14.72 -16.33 -2.23
N PRO A 319 -14.47 -15.06 -1.86
CA PRO A 319 -13.12 -14.59 -1.57
C PRO A 319 -12.49 -15.34 -0.40
N PHE A 320 -11.25 -15.80 -0.55
CA PHE A 320 -10.52 -16.48 0.51
C PHE A 320 -10.21 -15.51 1.66
N TYR A 321 -9.74 -14.29 1.39
CA TYR A 321 -9.49 -13.30 2.43
C TYR A 321 -10.73 -12.43 2.62
N LEU A 322 -11.34 -12.53 3.80
CA LEU A 322 -12.49 -11.71 4.17
C LEU A 322 -12.06 -10.52 5.02
N SER A 323 -12.77 -9.41 4.89
CA SER A 323 -12.54 -8.23 5.72
C SER A 323 -12.99 -8.51 7.17
N PRO A 324 -12.19 -8.14 8.20
CA PRO A 324 -12.62 -8.19 9.60
C PRO A 324 -13.90 -7.39 9.81
N LYS A 325 -14.78 -7.87 10.69
CA LYS A 325 -15.96 -7.11 11.11
C LYS A 325 -15.52 -5.83 11.84
N PRO A 326 -16.17 -4.69 11.57
CA PRO A 326 -16.03 -3.52 12.44
C PRO A 326 -16.40 -3.90 13.87
N LEU A 327 -15.58 -3.48 14.85
CA LEU A 327 -15.81 -3.72 16.27
C LEU A 327 -15.86 -5.21 16.67
N CYS A 328 -15.23 -6.09 15.87
CA CYS A 328 -15.12 -7.51 16.19
C CYS A 328 -14.50 -7.73 17.58
N SER A 329 -15.15 -8.52 18.42
CA SER A 329 -14.61 -9.01 19.68
C SER A 329 -13.87 -10.33 19.46
N ILE A 330 -12.84 -10.60 20.26
CA ILE A 330 -12.12 -11.88 20.23
C ILE A 330 -13.01 -13.07 20.61
N TRP A 331 -14.05 -12.79 21.40
CA TRP A 331 -15.02 -13.77 21.86
C TRP A 331 -16.10 -14.08 20.82
N ASP A 332 -16.17 -13.28 19.75
CA ASP A 332 -17.14 -13.52 18.69
C ASP A 332 -16.84 -14.83 17.98
N GLN A 333 -17.90 -15.60 17.71
CA GLN A 333 -17.76 -16.84 16.94
C GLN A 333 -17.34 -16.56 15.50
N ILE A 334 -17.87 -15.49 14.90
CA ILE A 334 -17.64 -15.08 13.51
C ILE A 334 -16.95 -13.73 13.47
N TRP A 335 -15.72 -13.71 12.97
CA TRP A 335 -14.86 -12.52 12.96
C TRP A 335 -14.92 -11.71 11.68
N TYR A 336 -15.30 -12.34 10.57
CA TYR A 336 -15.22 -11.71 9.26
C TYR A 336 -16.60 -11.37 8.72
N CYS A 337 -16.64 -10.37 7.84
CA CYS A 337 -17.85 -9.99 7.11
C CYS A 337 -17.84 -10.58 5.69
N ARG A 338 -19.00 -10.55 5.03
CA ARG A 338 -19.22 -11.02 3.65
C ARG A 338 -18.65 -10.06 2.61
N LYS A 339 -17.43 -9.58 2.84
CA LYS A 339 -16.74 -8.64 1.95
C LYS A 339 -15.31 -9.12 1.78
N SER A 340 -14.85 -9.15 0.53
CA SER A 340 -13.45 -9.43 0.23
C SER A 340 -12.52 -8.44 0.95
N LEU A 341 -11.31 -8.90 1.26
CA LEU A 341 -10.24 -8.03 1.69
C LEU A 341 -9.73 -7.20 0.50
N THR A 342 -9.72 -5.89 0.64
CA THR A 342 -9.22 -4.98 -0.42
C THR A 342 -7.72 -5.17 -0.67
N LYS A 343 -7.28 -5.01 -1.91
CA LYS A 343 -5.84 -5.00 -2.29
C LYS A 343 -4.99 -4.09 -1.40
N THR A 344 -5.47 -2.88 -1.10
CA THR A 344 -4.76 -1.94 -0.21
C THR A 344 -4.57 -2.47 1.21
N LYS A 345 -5.54 -3.22 1.76
CA LYS A 345 -5.40 -3.86 3.07
C LYS A 345 -4.39 -5.02 3.02
N MET A 346 -4.41 -5.82 1.96
CA MET A 346 -3.42 -6.88 1.75
C MET A 346 -1.99 -6.32 1.66
N GLU A 347 -1.79 -5.26 0.88
CA GLU A 347 -0.49 -4.57 0.79
C GLU A 347 -0.04 -4.01 2.15
N LYS A 348 -0.97 -3.49 2.97
CA LYS A 348 -0.67 -3.04 4.33
C LYS A 348 -0.25 -4.20 5.23
N MET A 349 -0.97 -5.32 5.20
CA MET A 349 -0.63 -6.53 5.95
C MET A 349 0.79 -7.01 5.63
N MET A 350 1.09 -7.10 4.34
CA MET A 350 2.40 -7.50 3.83
C MET A 350 3.52 -6.56 4.31
N LYS A 351 3.31 -5.24 4.20
CA LYS A 351 4.26 -4.23 4.71
C LYS A 351 4.49 -4.35 6.20
N VAL A 352 3.45 -4.63 7.00
CA VAL A 352 3.59 -4.85 8.45
C VAL A 352 4.50 -6.05 8.73
N ILE A 353 4.28 -7.18 8.07
CA ILE A 353 5.09 -8.40 8.25
C ILE A 353 6.56 -8.12 7.87
N ILE A 354 6.79 -7.58 6.68
CA ILE A 354 8.14 -7.33 6.13
C ILE A 354 8.93 -6.32 6.97
N GLN A 355 8.29 -5.28 7.49
CA GLN A 355 8.95 -4.32 8.38
C GLN A 355 9.45 -4.99 9.67
N GLN A 356 8.74 -5.98 10.18
CA GLN A 356 9.13 -6.69 11.41
C GLN A 356 10.33 -7.60 11.20
N ILE A 357 10.49 -8.14 9.98
CA ILE A 357 11.64 -8.95 9.58
C ILE A 357 12.88 -8.06 9.39
N LYS A 358 12.78 -7.02 8.55
CA LYS A 358 13.86 -6.05 8.31
C LYS A 358 14.31 -5.33 9.59
N GLY A 359 13.41 -5.17 10.56
CA GLY A 359 13.70 -4.60 11.87
C GLY A 359 14.40 -5.54 12.86
N SER A 360 14.29 -6.86 12.67
CA SER A 360 15.03 -7.87 13.43
C SER A 360 16.48 -7.97 12.98
N GLU A 361 16.72 -8.00 11.66
CA GLU A 361 18.06 -8.09 11.08
C GLU A 361 18.97 -6.96 11.59
N LYS A 362 18.47 -5.72 11.57
CA LYS A 362 19.21 -4.54 12.05
C LYS A 362 19.54 -4.56 13.55
N ARG A 363 18.83 -5.35 14.35
CA ARG A 363 19.09 -5.52 15.78
C ARG A 363 20.05 -6.67 16.08
N SER A 364 20.16 -7.65 15.18
CA SER A 364 21.10 -8.75 15.32
C SER A 364 22.52 -8.41 14.84
N THR A 365 22.68 -7.33 14.08
CA THR A 365 23.99 -6.84 13.59
C THR A 365 24.60 -5.72 14.46
N LYS A 366 23.97 -5.41 15.59
CA LYS A 366 24.51 -4.56 16.65
C LYS A 366 24.74 -5.40 17.89
#